data_AF-W7DCI7-F1
#
_entry.id   AF-W7DCI7-F1
#
_cell.length_a   1.000
_cell.length_b   1.000
_cell.length_c   1.000
_cell.angle_alpha   90.00
_cell.angle_beta   90.00
_cell.angle_gamma   90.00
#
_symmetry.space_group_name_H-M   'P 1'
#
loop_
_entity.id
_entity.type
_entity.pdbx_description
1 polymer ?
#
loop_
_entity_poly.entity_id
_entity_poly.type
_entity_poly.pdbx_seq_one_letter_code
_entity_poly.pdbx_strand_id
1 'polypeptide(L)'
;MDGTKYSGAIGGTLRASAYVESVKGTLNESGLTDAVLGLGLSIAAIRGSMIYKKGNGAKVPKVEIPEQCLKHAIVGDFTVNPSTGKVSKMKGGGHGQANIDFLKENGFEVNIEKIYPNGVRAGNVPNHKVKAKRTGNNQSWFPENWTNKDIESAGQLVASQPNFASAKDGEVIFGEFKGVRVGTIKTDGQPATIFPDATKQP
;
A
#
# COMPACT_ATOMS: atom_id res chain seq x y z
N MET A 1 -40.06 17.88 -2.16
CA MET A 1 -40.45 17.83 -0.74
C MET A 1 -39.23 18.22 0.09
N ASP A 2 -39.50 18.95 1.16
CA ASP A 2 -38.66 19.98 1.80
C ASP A 2 -37.25 19.56 2.21
N GLY A 3 -36.28 20.41 1.87
CA GLY A 3 -34.93 20.39 2.43
C GLY A 3 -34.76 21.53 3.41
N THR A 4 -34.55 21.23 4.69
CA THR A 4 -34.08 22.18 5.68
C THR A 4 -32.70 22.69 5.29
N LYS A 5 -32.56 24.03 5.19
CA LYS A 5 -31.31 24.72 4.86
C LYS A 5 -30.48 24.93 6.12
N TYR A 6 -29.19 24.61 6.03
CA TYR A 6 -28.17 25.12 6.95
C TYR A 6 -27.19 26.00 6.18
N SER A 7 -26.99 27.23 6.68
CA SER A 7 -26.06 28.19 6.12
C SER A 7 -24.69 27.98 6.78
N GLY A 8 -23.71 27.55 6.00
CA GLY A 8 -22.29 27.70 6.30
C GLY A 8 -21.72 28.77 5.38
N ALA A 9 -21.14 29.83 5.95
CA ALA A 9 -20.35 30.78 5.20
C ALA A 9 -19.14 30.05 4.59
N ILE A 10 -18.80 30.40 3.34
CA ILE A 10 -17.82 29.76 2.43
C ILE A 10 -18.47 28.66 1.58
N GLY A 11 -19.09 29.12 0.49
CA GLY A 11 -19.92 28.32 -0.41
C GLY A 11 -19.14 27.35 -1.30
N GLY A 12 -19.57 26.09 -1.24
CA GLY A 12 -19.18 25.03 -2.16
C GLY A 12 -20.01 23.77 -1.90
N THR A 13 -21.26 23.74 -2.35
CA THR A 13 -22.11 22.54 -2.24
C THR A 13 -21.70 21.53 -3.31
N LEU A 14 -20.91 20.52 -2.96
CA LEU A 14 -20.63 19.39 -3.85
C LEU A 14 -21.68 18.29 -3.61
N ARG A 15 -22.64 18.20 -4.54
CA ARG A 15 -23.40 16.96 -4.75
C ARG A 15 -22.49 15.97 -5.47
N ALA A 16 -21.95 14.98 -4.76
CA ALA A 16 -21.44 13.77 -5.41
C ALA A 16 -22.64 12.85 -5.68
N SER A 17 -23.17 12.89 -6.90
CA SER A 17 -24.20 11.97 -7.36
C SER A 17 -23.58 10.60 -7.68
N ALA A 18 -24.39 9.55 -7.55
CA ALA A 18 -24.11 8.11 -7.59
C ALA A 18 -23.26 7.55 -8.76
N TYR A 19 -22.71 8.39 -9.63
CA TYR A 19 -21.82 8.00 -10.73
C TYR A 19 -20.38 7.69 -10.27
N VAL A 20 -19.94 8.23 -9.12
CA VAL A 20 -18.60 7.97 -8.58
C VAL A 20 -18.48 6.56 -7.99
N GLU A 21 -19.55 5.99 -7.46
CA GLU A 21 -19.54 4.64 -6.88
C GLU A 21 -19.37 3.54 -7.93
N SER A 22 -20.00 3.66 -9.11
CA SER A 22 -19.92 2.62 -10.14
C SER A 22 -18.54 2.53 -10.82
N VAL A 23 -17.86 3.67 -10.97
CA VAL A 23 -16.47 3.73 -11.49
C VAL A 23 -15.47 3.23 -10.43
N LYS A 24 -15.70 3.52 -9.14
CA LYS A 24 -14.86 3.02 -8.03
C LYS A 24 -14.98 1.50 -7.84
N GLY A 25 -16.19 0.94 -7.93
CA GLY A 25 -16.42 -0.51 -7.82
C GLY A 25 -15.71 -1.29 -8.93
N THR A 26 -15.83 -0.83 -10.18
CA THR A 26 -15.20 -1.50 -11.33
C THR A 26 -13.68 -1.39 -11.35
N LEU A 27 -13.09 -0.30 -10.86
CA LEU A 27 -11.63 -0.13 -10.78
C LEU A 27 -10.99 -1.03 -9.70
N ASN A 28 -11.61 -1.16 -8.53
CA ASN A 28 -11.11 -2.03 -7.44
C ASN A 28 -11.25 -3.53 -7.78
N GLU A 29 -12.25 -3.91 -8.57
CA GLU A 29 -12.45 -5.30 -9.01
C GLU A 29 -11.49 -5.72 -10.14
N SER A 30 -11.06 -4.77 -10.97
CA SER A 30 -10.24 -5.03 -12.15
C SER A 30 -8.76 -5.30 -11.88
N GLY A 31 -8.26 -5.00 -10.67
CA GLY A 31 -6.83 -5.09 -10.33
C GLY A 31 -5.95 -4.08 -11.08
N LEU A 32 -6.55 -3.07 -11.74
CA LEU A 32 -5.81 -2.01 -12.42
C LEU A 32 -5.06 -1.09 -11.44
N THR A 33 -5.61 -0.84 -10.24
CA THR A 33 -4.92 -0.04 -9.20
C THR A 33 -3.62 -0.71 -8.76
N ASP A 34 -3.65 -2.02 -8.49
CA ASP A 34 -2.46 -2.82 -8.20
C ASP A 34 -1.47 -2.88 -9.38
N ALA A 35 -1.97 -2.82 -10.61
CA ALA A 35 -1.12 -2.75 -11.81
C ALA A 35 -0.47 -1.37 -11.97
N VAL A 36 -1.19 -0.27 -11.72
CA VAL A 36 -0.67 1.11 -11.77
C VAL A 36 0.41 1.32 -10.70
N LEU A 37 0.18 0.81 -9.49
CA LEU A 37 1.16 0.83 -8.40
C LEU A 37 2.35 -0.10 -8.70
N GLY A 38 2.09 -1.29 -9.26
CA GLY A 38 3.13 -2.22 -9.70
C GLY A 38 3.99 -1.70 -10.87
N LEU A 39 3.46 -0.81 -11.70
CA LEU A 39 4.15 -0.17 -12.82
C LEU A 39 4.88 1.14 -12.44
N GLY A 40 4.85 1.55 -11.17
CA GLY A 40 5.45 2.82 -10.75
C GLY A 40 4.84 4.06 -11.42
N LEU A 41 3.63 3.95 -11.98
CA LEU A 41 2.92 5.06 -12.62
C LEU A 41 2.25 5.92 -11.55
N SER A 42 3.05 6.68 -10.81
CA SER A 42 2.57 7.77 -9.96
C SER A 42 2.02 8.90 -10.83
N ILE A 43 0.70 9.09 -10.87
CA ILE A 43 0.13 10.33 -11.40
C ILE A 43 0.53 11.47 -10.45
N ALA A 44 1.20 12.46 -11.05
CA ALA A 44 1.61 13.76 -10.54
C ALA A 44 2.84 13.79 -9.60
N ALA A 45 3.95 14.22 -10.19
CA ALA A 45 5.07 14.85 -9.52
C ALA A 45 4.65 16.19 -8.88
N ILE A 46 5.24 16.54 -7.72
CA ILE A 46 5.80 17.86 -7.38
C ILE A 46 6.69 17.75 -6.12
N ARG A 47 7.77 18.55 -6.15
CA ARG A 47 8.93 18.64 -5.25
C ARG A 47 8.62 19.00 -3.79
N GLY A 48 9.49 18.53 -2.90
CA GLY A 48 9.73 19.13 -1.58
C GLY A 48 10.40 18.17 -0.59
N SER A 49 11.73 18.05 -0.61
CA SER A 49 12.48 17.34 0.42
C SER A 49 12.47 18.16 1.72
N MET A 50 11.62 17.78 2.68
CA MET A 50 11.63 18.34 4.04
C MET A 50 12.31 17.36 4.98
N ILE A 51 13.57 17.64 5.32
CA ILE A 51 14.31 16.94 6.37
C ILE A 51 13.65 17.29 7.71
N TYR A 52 13.02 16.32 8.37
CA TYR A 52 12.47 16.51 9.71
C TYR A 52 13.58 16.49 10.76
N LYS A 53 13.87 17.64 11.37
CA LYS A 53 14.64 17.73 12.61
C LYS A 53 13.80 17.17 13.77
N LYS A 54 14.43 16.29 14.55
CA LYS A 54 13.90 15.67 15.78
C LYS A 54 13.52 16.75 16.81
N GLY A 55 12.23 16.94 17.03
CA GLY A 55 11.67 17.79 18.09
C GLY A 55 11.15 16.95 19.27
N ASN A 56 11.40 17.43 20.49
CA ASN A 56 11.09 16.78 21.76
C ASN A 56 9.61 16.39 21.96
N GLY A 57 9.39 15.17 22.45
CA GLY A 57 8.57 14.90 23.65
C GLY A 57 7.05 15.05 23.61
N ALA A 58 6.41 15.38 22.49
CA ALA A 58 4.95 15.30 22.38
C ALA A 58 4.52 13.86 22.05
N LYS A 59 3.60 13.28 22.85
CA LYS A 59 2.94 12.01 22.49
C LYS A 59 2.06 12.27 21.25
N VAL A 60 2.65 12.10 20.07
CA VAL A 60 1.91 12.05 18.81
C VAL A 60 0.87 10.94 18.97
N PRO A 61 -0.42 11.19 18.71
CA PRO A 61 -1.43 10.13 18.70
C PRO A 61 -0.93 9.02 17.79
N LYS A 62 -0.72 7.83 18.37
CA LYS A 62 -0.24 6.68 17.61
C LYS A 62 -1.34 6.35 16.61
N VAL A 63 -1.10 6.59 15.32
CA VAL A 63 -2.03 6.17 14.28
C VAL A 63 -2.13 4.66 14.35
N GLU A 64 -3.32 4.15 14.57
CA GLU A 64 -3.55 2.71 14.60
C GLU A 64 -3.55 2.20 13.16
N ILE A 65 -2.80 1.14 12.91
CA ILE A 65 -2.83 0.47 11.61
C ILE A 65 -3.86 -0.65 11.72
N PRO A 66 -4.90 -0.65 10.86
CA PRO A 66 -5.89 -1.70 10.91
C PRO A 66 -5.26 -3.08 10.72
N GLU A 67 -5.73 -4.08 11.46
CA GLU A 67 -5.18 -5.45 11.39
C GLU A 67 -5.21 -5.99 9.96
N GLN A 68 -6.31 -5.75 9.22
CA GLN A 68 -6.42 -6.16 7.82
C GLN A 68 -5.36 -5.51 6.91
N CYS A 69 -4.96 -4.26 7.18
CA CYS A 69 -3.89 -3.59 6.46
C CYS A 69 -2.54 -4.27 6.72
N LEU A 70 -2.25 -4.63 7.98
CA LEU A 70 -1.03 -5.38 8.31
C LEU A 70 -1.02 -6.77 7.68
N LYS A 71 -2.12 -7.53 7.75
CA LYS A 71 -2.21 -8.85 7.14
C LYS A 71 -2.01 -8.79 5.63
N HIS A 72 -2.67 -7.84 4.97
CA HIS A 72 -2.50 -7.57 3.54
C HIS A 72 -1.05 -7.19 3.22
N ALA A 73 -0.45 -6.26 3.96
CA ALA A 73 0.92 -5.81 3.73
C ALA A 73 1.96 -6.90 3.98
N ILE A 74 1.78 -7.75 5.00
CA ILE A 74 2.78 -8.73 5.43
C ILE A 74 2.69 -10.02 4.62
N VAL A 75 1.51 -10.65 4.59
CA VAL A 75 1.28 -11.96 3.99
C VAL A 75 0.69 -11.84 2.59
N GLY A 76 -0.17 -10.85 2.36
CA GLY A 76 -0.86 -10.65 1.09
C GLY A 76 -2.26 -11.26 1.05
N ASP A 77 -2.99 -10.88 0.00
CA ASP A 77 -4.29 -11.43 -0.33
C ASP A 77 -4.17 -12.47 -1.43
N PHE A 78 -4.99 -13.51 -1.36
CA PHE A 78 -4.95 -14.63 -2.27
C PHE A 78 -6.34 -14.98 -2.79
N THR A 79 -6.41 -15.37 -4.06
CA THR A 79 -7.61 -16.05 -4.58
C THR A 79 -7.57 -17.52 -4.16
N VAL A 80 -8.73 -18.09 -3.88
CA VAL A 80 -8.89 -19.51 -3.58
C VAL A 80 -9.59 -20.22 -4.74
N ASN A 81 -9.22 -21.47 -4.98
CA ASN A 81 -9.96 -22.32 -5.91
C ASN A 81 -11.24 -22.81 -5.20
N PRO A 82 -12.44 -22.49 -5.71
CA PRO A 82 -13.70 -22.83 -5.03
C PRO A 82 -13.94 -24.34 -4.92
N SER A 83 -13.38 -25.17 -5.81
CA SER A 83 -13.60 -26.62 -5.77
C SER A 83 -12.68 -27.35 -4.80
N THR A 84 -11.52 -26.78 -4.46
CA THR A 84 -10.53 -27.43 -3.58
C THR A 84 -10.25 -26.67 -2.29
N GLY A 85 -10.72 -25.42 -2.18
CA GLY A 85 -10.42 -24.51 -1.07
C GLY A 85 -8.96 -24.04 -1.01
N LYS A 86 -8.09 -24.55 -1.90
CA LYS A 86 -6.66 -24.24 -1.90
C LYS A 86 -6.38 -22.86 -2.48
N VAL A 87 -5.31 -22.25 -2.01
CA VAL A 87 -4.78 -21.01 -2.61
C VAL A 87 -4.47 -21.25 -4.09
N SER A 88 -4.89 -20.31 -4.93
CA SER A 88 -4.74 -20.38 -6.39
C SER A 88 -3.74 -19.34 -6.91
N LYS A 89 -3.84 -18.07 -6.49
CA LYS A 89 -2.97 -16.98 -6.95
C LYS A 89 -2.87 -15.90 -5.89
N MET A 90 -1.71 -15.24 -5.83
CA MET A 90 -1.56 -13.99 -5.12
C MET A 90 -2.35 -12.88 -5.85
N LYS A 91 -3.11 -12.09 -5.10
CA LYS A 91 -3.98 -11.01 -5.58
C LYS A 91 -3.35 -9.63 -5.35
N GLY A 92 -2.82 -9.37 -4.16
CA GLY A 92 -2.27 -8.08 -3.77
C GLY A 92 -1.50 -8.14 -2.44
N GLY A 93 -0.86 -7.04 -2.06
CA GLY A 93 -0.07 -6.92 -0.83
C GLY A 93 1.17 -7.81 -0.82
N GLY A 94 1.47 -8.40 0.34
CA GLY A 94 2.50 -9.43 0.52
C GLY A 94 3.93 -8.93 0.30
N HIS A 95 4.34 -7.99 1.15
CA HIS A 95 5.63 -7.31 1.13
C HIS A 95 6.54 -7.74 2.28
N GLY A 96 6.05 -8.53 3.24
CA GLY A 96 6.87 -9.09 4.32
C GLY A 96 7.59 -10.37 3.90
N GLN A 97 8.53 -10.83 4.73
CA GLN A 97 9.16 -12.15 4.56
C GLN A 97 8.13 -13.28 4.59
N ALA A 98 7.11 -13.16 5.45
CA ALA A 98 6.04 -14.15 5.57
C ALA A 98 5.28 -14.41 4.25
N ASN A 99 5.21 -13.44 3.33
CA ASN A 99 4.64 -13.68 2.01
C ASN A 99 5.49 -14.65 1.18
N ILE A 100 6.81 -14.46 1.17
CA ILE A 100 7.74 -15.32 0.42
C ILE A 100 7.67 -16.73 0.98
N ASP A 101 7.68 -16.87 2.30
CA ASP A 101 7.60 -18.17 2.98
C ASP A 101 6.28 -18.87 2.63
N PHE A 102 5.15 -18.16 2.77
CA PHE A 102 3.82 -18.68 2.43
C PHE A 102 3.73 -19.12 0.96
N LEU A 103 4.26 -18.33 0.02
CA LEU A 103 4.27 -18.66 -1.39
C LEU A 103 5.07 -19.95 -1.65
N LYS A 104 6.28 -20.05 -1.10
CA LYS A 104 7.15 -21.23 -1.27
C LYS A 104 6.53 -22.49 -0.65
N GLU A 105 5.98 -22.38 0.57
CA GLU A 105 5.28 -23.47 1.25
C GLU A 105 4.08 -24.00 0.44
N ASN A 106 3.43 -23.13 -0.33
CA ASN A 106 2.31 -23.49 -1.19
C ASN A 106 2.73 -23.80 -2.65
N GLY A 107 4.03 -23.95 -2.92
CA GLY A 107 4.55 -24.35 -4.22
C GLY A 107 4.51 -23.26 -5.29
N PHE A 108 4.40 -21.99 -4.88
CA PHE A 108 4.51 -20.85 -5.80
C PHE A 108 5.96 -20.40 -5.94
N GLU A 109 6.34 -20.08 -7.17
CA GLU A 109 7.62 -19.46 -7.48
C GLU A 109 7.64 -17.98 -7.06
N VAL A 110 8.78 -17.56 -6.53
CA VAL A 110 9.08 -16.17 -6.19
C VAL A 110 10.46 -15.85 -6.72
N ASN A 111 10.55 -14.79 -7.52
CA ASN A 111 11.80 -14.34 -8.11
C ASN A 111 12.23 -13.03 -7.46
N ILE A 112 13.45 -13.01 -6.91
CA ILE A 112 14.11 -11.80 -6.41
C ILE A 112 15.11 -11.36 -7.48
N GLU A 113 14.73 -10.36 -8.25
CA GLU A 113 15.51 -9.88 -9.40
C GLU A 113 16.51 -8.79 -9.00
N LYS A 114 16.22 -8.06 -7.92
CA LYS A 114 17.05 -6.96 -7.43
C LYS A 114 17.01 -6.88 -5.91
N ILE A 115 18.17 -6.62 -5.32
CA ILE A 115 18.31 -6.29 -3.90
C ILE A 115 18.99 -4.93 -3.81
N TYR A 116 18.37 -3.98 -3.13
CA TYR A 116 18.93 -2.66 -2.86
C TYR A 116 19.97 -2.74 -1.72
N PRO A 117 20.92 -1.79 -1.63
CA PRO A 117 21.95 -1.80 -0.58
C PRO A 117 21.39 -1.82 0.85
N ASN A 118 20.19 -1.28 1.07
CA ASN A 118 19.48 -1.28 2.34
C ASN A 118 18.66 -2.55 2.61
N GLY A 119 18.77 -3.57 1.74
CA GLY A 119 18.13 -4.87 1.89
C GLY A 119 16.73 -4.98 1.30
N VAL A 120 16.11 -3.89 0.78
CA VAL A 120 14.83 -4.00 0.06
C VAL A 120 15.01 -4.90 -1.15
N ARG A 121 14.02 -5.77 -1.39
CA ARG A 121 14.03 -6.73 -2.50
C ARG A 121 12.96 -6.35 -3.50
N ALA A 122 13.25 -6.44 -4.78
CA ALA A 122 12.29 -6.25 -5.85
C ALA A 122 12.37 -7.43 -6.83
N GLY A 123 11.23 -7.79 -7.40
CA GLY A 123 11.10 -8.95 -8.25
C GLY A 123 9.65 -9.22 -8.63
N ASN A 124 9.28 -10.51 -8.74
CA ASN A 124 7.98 -10.91 -9.27
C ASN A 124 7.49 -12.27 -8.72
N VAL A 125 6.21 -12.54 -8.95
CA VAL A 125 5.55 -13.82 -8.68
C VAL A 125 4.92 -14.31 -9.99
N PRO A 126 5.50 -15.29 -10.70
CA PRO A 126 5.07 -15.68 -12.05
C PRO A 126 3.58 -16.02 -12.19
N ASN A 127 2.97 -16.59 -11.15
CA ASN A 127 1.53 -16.93 -11.13
C ASN A 127 0.64 -15.87 -10.43
N HIS A 128 1.10 -14.61 -10.35
CA HIS A 128 0.31 -13.54 -9.76
C HIS A 128 -1.00 -13.27 -10.54
N LYS A 129 -2.07 -12.85 -9.86
CA LYS A 129 -3.36 -12.50 -10.51
C LYS A 129 -3.15 -11.35 -11.50
N VAL A 130 -2.53 -10.27 -11.04
CA VAL A 130 -2.13 -9.10 -11.85
C VAL A 130 -0.96 -9.45 -12.78
N LYS A 131 -1.15 -9.28 -14.10
CA LYS A 131 -0.15 -9.67 -15.12
C LYS A 131 1.18 -8.93 -14.99
N ALA A 132 1.15 -7.64 -14.68
CA ALA A 132 2.37 -6.83 -14.53
C ALA A 132 3.31 -7.38 -13.44
N LYS A 133 2.77 -8.00 -12.39
CA LYS A 133 3.53 -8.56 -11.26
C LYS A 133 4.14 -9.95 -11.52
N ARG A 134 3.99 -10.48 -12.73
CA ARG A 134 4.49 -11.82 -13.11
C ARG A 134 5.93 -11.84 -13.58
N THR A 135 6.50 -10.68 -13.90
CA THR A 135 7.87 -10.55 -14.40
C THR A 135 8.49 -9.23 -13.92
N GLY A 136 9.81 -9.13 -14.01
CA GLY A 136 10.56 -7.90 -13.67
C GLY A 136 10.51 -7.58 -12.18
N ASN A 137 10.48 -6.29 -11.84
CA ASN A 137 10.62 -5.74 -10.48
C ASN A 137 9.30 -5.18 -9.89
N ASN A 138 8.15 -5.66 -10.37
CA ASN A 138 6.84 -5.06 -10.10
C ASN A 138 6.21 -5.52 -8.77
N GLN A 139 6.89 -6.38 -8.02
CA GLN A 139 6.61 -6.73 -6.63
C GLN A 139 7.85 -6.42 -5.79
N SER A 140 7.65 -5.90 -4.58
CA SER A 140 8.74 -5.62 -3.65
C SER A 140 8.49 -6.26 -2.30
N TRP A 141 9.57 -6.55 -1.59
CA TRP A 141 9.55 -7.06 -0.24
C TRP A 141 10.51 -6.24 0.62
N PHE A 142 10.15 -6.08 1.89
CA PHE A 142 11.01 -5.46 2.89
C PHE A 142 12.29 -6.29 3.06
N PRO A 143 13.33 -5.71 3.69
CA PRO A 143 14.50 -6.48 4.08
C PRO A 143 14.10 -7.77 4.80
N GLU A 144 14.79 -8.86 4.50
CA GLU A 144 14.46 -10.19 5.02
C GLU A 144 14.43 -10.25 6.55
N ASN A 145 15.25 -9.43 7.21
CA ASN A 145 15.33 -9.33 8.66
C ASN A 145 14.26 -8.42 9.30
N TRP A 146 13.38 -7.78 8.52
CA TRP A 146 12.30 -6.97 9.09
C TRP A 146 11.19 -7.85 9.65
N THR A 147 10.82 -7.58 10.90
CA THR A 147 9.70 -8.25 11.56
C THR A 147 8.37 -7.61 11.18
N ASN A 148 7.26 -8.30 11.48
CA ASN A 148 5.91 -7.72 11.36
C ASN A 148 5.79 -6.41 12.14
N LYS A 149 6.51 -6.28 13.27
CA LYS A 149 6.50 -5.08 14.09
C LYS A 149 7.24 -3.91 13.44
N ASP A 150 8.31 -4.20 12.69
CA ASP A 150 9.03 -3.18 11.92
C ASP A 150 8.14 -2.61 10.82
N ILE A 151 7.41 -3.48 10.10
CA ILE A 151 6.47 -3.08 9.04
C ILE A 151 5.32 -2.24 9.63
N GLU A 152 4.73 -2.66 10.76
CA GLU A 152 3.71 -1.88 11.46
C GLU A 152 4.26 -0.51 11.85
N SER A 153 5.44 -0.46 12.47
CA SER A 153 6.04 0.78 12.97
C SER A 153 6.40 1.74 11.82
N ALA A 154 6.85 1.20 10.69
CA ALA A 154 7.08 1.96 9.47
C ALA A 154 5.77 2.56 8.92
N GLY A 155 4.71 1.75 8.84
CA GLY A 155 3.39 2.21 8.43
C GLY A 155 2.83 3.30 9.33
N GLN A 156 2.99 3.15 10.66
CA GLN A 156 2.61 4.15 11.65
C GLN A 156 3.34 5.47 11.44
N LEU A 157 4.66 5.41 11.25
CA LEU A 157 5.46 6.60 10.99
C LEU A 157 4.98 7.35 9.75
N VAL A 158 4.70 6.65 8.66
CA VAL A 158 4.20 7.26 7.41
C VAL A 158 2.79 7.81 7.61
N ALA A 159 1.92 7.05 8.27
CA ALA A 159 0.52 7.44 8.47
C ALA A 159 0.34 8.60 9.47
N SER A 160 1.31 8.82 10.36
CA SER A 160 1.34 9.96 11.28
C SER A 160 1.78 11.28 10.62
N GLN A 161 2.19 11.27 9.35
CA GLN A 161 2.61 12.49 8.67
C GLN A 161 1.39 13.40 8.34
N PRO A 162 1.54 14.74 8.39
CA PRO A 162 0.43 15.66 8.09
C PRO A 162 -0.14 15.54 6.67
N ASN A 163 0.72 15.23 5.69
CA ASN A 163 0.31 14.97 4.31
C ASN A 163 -0.48 13.65 4.17
N PHE A 164 -0.29 12.69 5.07
CA PHE A 164 -1.10 11.47 5.07
C PHE A 164 -2.56 11.77 5.39
N ALA A 165 -2.85 12.64 6.36
CA ALA A 165 -4.24 13.00 6.68
C ALA A 165 -4.97 13.64 5.49
N SER A 166 -4.27 14.47 4.70
CA SER A 166 -4.84 15.20 3.56
C SER A 166 -4.79 14.46 2.21
N ALA A 167 -4.02 13.37 2.11
CA ALA A 167 -3.91 12.57 0.89
C ALA A 167 -5.28 11.98 0.47
N LYS A 168 -5.49 11.81 -0.83
CA LYS A 168 -6.70 11.14 -1.33
C LYS A 168 -6.55 9.63 -1.24
N ASP A 169 -7.68 8.91 -1.21
CA ASP A 169 -7.63 7.45 -1.33
C ASP A 169 -6.95 7.05 -2.64
N GLY A 170 -6.11 6.01 -2.57
CA GLY A 170 -5.27 5.55 -3.66
C GLY A 170 -3.97 6.34 -3.87
N GLU A 171 -3.78 7.48 -3.20
CA GLU A 171 -2.52 8.23 -3.24
C GLU A 171 -1.46 7.57 -2.34
N VAL A 172 -0.24 7.44 -2.86
CA VAL A 172 0.87 6.93 -2.08
C VAL A 172 1.55 8.06 -1.33
N ILE A 173 1.62 7.94 -0.02
CA ILE A 173 2.47 8.78 0.81
C ILE A 173 3.69 7.98 1.21
N PHE A 174 4.85 8.61 1.11
CA PHE A 174 6.11 7.97 1.41
C PHE A 174 6.80 8.60 2.61
N GLY A 175 7.48 7.77 3.38
CA GLY A 175 8.44 8.18 4.41
C GLY A 175 9.66 7.29 4.39
N GLU A 176 10.56 7.53 5.31
CA GLU A 176 11.75 6.70 5.51
C GLU A 176 11.73 6.09 6.92
N PHE A 177 11.98 4.79 7.00
CA PHE A 177 12.10 4.07 8.26
C PHE A 177 13.29 3.11 8.18
N LYS A 178 14.24 3.22 9.12
CA LYS A 178 15.46 2.40 9.16
C LYS A 178 16.20 2.35 7.81
N GLY A 179 16.30 3.49 7.11
CA GLY A 179 16.97 3.59 5.81
C GLY A 179 16.19 3.01 4.63
N VAL A 180 14.94 2.59 4.82
CA VAL A 180 14.04 2.11 3.77
C VAL A 180 13.00 3.17 3.43
N ARG A 181 12.80 3.43 2.13
CA ARG A 181 11.69 4.25 1.64
C ARG A 181 10.41 3.42 1.61
N VAL A 182 9.46 3.79 2.46
CA VAL A 182 8.21 3.06 2.73
C VAL A 182 7.04 3.88 2.23
N GLY A 183 6.16 3.25 1.44
CA GLY A 183 4.89 3.80 0.98
C GLY A 183 3.73 3.26 1.80
N THR A 184 2.76 4.13 2.07
CA THR A 184 1.45 3.79 2.63
C THR A 184 0.36 4.40 1.75
N ILE A 185 -0.70 3.65 1.47
CA ILE A 185 -1.88 4.10 0.71
C ILE A 185 -3.09 4.09 1.63
N LYS A 186 -4.03 5.01 1.39
CA LYS A 186 -5.34 5.01 2.06
C LYS A 186 -6.46 4.45 1.17
N THR A 187 -7.43 3.83 1.83
CA THR A 187 -8.76 3.50 1.30
C THR A 187 -9.78 3.85 2.37
N ASP A 188 -10.84 4.58 2.00
CA ASP A 188 -11.88 5.07 2.90
C ASP A 188 -11.30 5.84 4.10
N GLY A 189 -10.25 6.65 3.82
CA GLY A 189 -9.57 7.46 4.82
C GLY A 189 -8.64 6.71 5.78
N GLN A 190 -8.51 5.38 5.65
CA GLN A 190 -7.68 4.53 6.53
C GLN A 190 -6.50 3.91 5.79
N PRO A 191 -5.37 3.63 6.47
CA PRO A 191 -4.27 2.87 5.86
C PRO A 191 -4.75 1.51 5.33
N ALA A 192 -4.48 1.24 4.05
CA ALA A 192 -4.92 0.03 3.36
C ALA A 192 -3.77 -0.93 3.02
N THR A 193 -2.57 -0.40 2.77
CA THR A 193 -1.36 -1.21 2.56
C THR A 193 -0.10 -0.42 2.92
N ILE A 194 0.97 -1.15 3.23
CA ILE A 194 2.30 -0.64 3.57
C ILE A 194 3.31 -1.45 2.75
N PHE A 195 4.21 -0.78 2.05
CA PHE A 195 5.14 -1.45 1.12
C PHE A 195 6.47 -0.72 0.99
N PRO A 196 7.58 -1.40 0.65
CA PRO A 196 8.81 -0.73 0.28
C PRO A 196 8.73 -0.29 -1.18
N ASP A 197 9.23 0.91 -1.47
CA ASP A 197 9.27 1.40 -2.84
C ASP A 197 10.19 0.53 -3.72
N ALA A 198 9.60 -0.11 -4.73
CA ALA A 198 10.28 -1.01 -5.65
C ALA A 198 11.20 -0.27 -6.65
N THR A 199 10.96 1.03 -6.88
CA THR A 199 11.60 1.84 -7.93
C THR A 199 12.73 2.71 -7.41
N LYS A 200 12.66 3.08 -6.13
CA LYS A 200 13.61 3.99 -5.49
C LYS A 200 13.83 3.62 -4.02
N GLN A 201 15.09 3.54 -3.63
CA GLN A 201 15.52 3.50 -2.24
C GLN A 201 16.54 4.63 -1.99
N PRO A 202 16.72 5.08 -0.73
CA PRO A 202 17.69 6.11 -0.37
C PRO A 202 19.14 5.75 -0.75
#